data_AF-A0A2V3UPQ6-F1
#
_entry.id   AF-A0A2V3UPQ6-F1
#
_cell.length_a   1.000
_cell.length_b   1.000
_cell.length_c   1.000
_cell.angle_alpha   90.00
_cell.angle_beta   90.00
_cell.angle_gamma   90.00
#
_symmetry.space_group_name_H-M   'P 1'
#
loop_
_entity.id
_entity.type
_entity.pdbx_description
1 polymer ?
#
loop_
_entity_poly.entity_id
_entity_poly.type
_entity_poly.pdbx_seq_one_letter_code
_entity_poly.pdbx_strand_id
1 'polypeptide(L)'
;MTCEHIRLADGTGMIVCGSKPWPRSKARCVKCGQIAEQLCDWKVPGCKSGTCDAPICSKCTTSPAPEKDLCPKHAQAWAEWKARRSA
;
A
#
# COMPACT_ATOMS: atom_id res chain seq x y z
N MET A 1 22.95 3.37 -12.20
CA MET A 1 23.15 2.54 -10.99
C MET A 1 23.14 3.48 -9.80
N THR A 2 22.29 3.24 -8.80
CA THR A 2 22.29 4.00 -7.54
C THR A 2 22.93 3.13 -6.46
N CYS A 3 23.99 3.64 -5.83
CA CYS A 3 24.63 3.01 -4.68
C CYS A 3 24.13 3.71 -3.42
N GLU A 4 23.74 2.93 -2.41
CA GLU A 4 23.32 3.47 -1.11
C GLU A 4 24.35 3.12 -0.03
N HIS A 5 24.61 4.07 0.85
CA HIS A 5 25.58 3.94 1.93
C HIS A 5 24.82 3.63 3.22
N ILE A 6 24.94 2.39 3.70
CA ILE A 6 24.27 1.91 4.90
C ILE A 6 25.28 1.95 6.05
N ARG A 7 24.94 2.60 7.16
CA ARG A 7 25.69 2.48 8.41
C ARG A 7 25.07 1.40 9.28
N LEU A 8 25.85 0.37 9.61
CA LEU A 8 25.44 -0.69 10.54
C LEU A 8 25.51 -0.17 11.98
N ALA A 9 24.80 -0.86 12.88
CA ALA A 9 24.71 -0.49 14.30
C ALA A 9 26.09 -0.43 14.99
N ASP A 10 27.04 -1.24 14.53
CA ASP A 10 28.41 -1.31 15.05
C ASP A 10 29.34 -0.22 14.48
N GLY A 11 28.80 0.74 13.72
CA GLY A 11 29.55 1.85 13.12
C GLY A 11 30.21 1.53 11.78
N THR A 12 30.23 0.26 11.37
CA THR A 12 30.73 -0.17 10.06
C THR A 12 29.85 0.37 8.94
N GLY A 13 30.48 0.99 7.92
CA GLY A 13 29.79 1.45 6.71
C GLY A 13 29.85 0.38 5.61
N MET A 14 28.71 0.08 5.00
CA MET A 14 28.62 -0.80 3.83
C MET A 14 27.98 -0.06 2.66
N ILE A 15 28.58 -0.17 1.47
CA ILE A 15 28.05 0.42 0.24
C ILE A 15 27.42 -0.68 -0.59
N VAL A 16 26.11 -0.59 -0.81
CA VAL A 16 25.36 -1.57 -1.60
C VAL A 16 25.02 -0.93 -2.95
N CYS A 17 25.65 -1.43 -4.01
CA CYS A 17 25.37 -1.03 -5.39
C CYS A 17 24.50 -2.11 -6.05
N GLY A 18 23.33 -1.73 -6.56
CA GLY A 18 22.41 -2.64 -7.25
C GLY A 18 21.67 -1.96 -8.39
N SER A 19 21.21 -2.76 -9.36
CA SER A 19 20.44 -2.28 -10.52
C SER A 19 19.01 -1.85 -10.17
N LYS A 20 18.55 -2.12 -8.95
CA LYS A 20 17.28 -1.69 -8.36
C LYS A 20 17.53 -1.28 -6.91
N PRO A 21 16.83 -0.27 -6.36
CA PRO A 21 16.91 0.05 -4.93
C PRO A 21 16.59 -1.21 -4.09
N TRP A 22 17.59 -1.64 -3.32
CA TRP A 22 17.62 -2.85 -2.51
C TRP A 22 16.86 -2.63 -1.19
N PRO A 23 15.99 -3.53 -0.72
CA PRO A 23 14.86 -4.14 -1.40
C PRO A 23 13.56 -3.35 -1.08
N ARG A 24 12.83 -2.87 -2.10
CA ARG A 24 11.38 -2.58 -1.97
C ARG A 24 10.55 -3.87 -1.85
N SER A 25 11.04 -4.91 -1.16
CA SER A 25 10.52 -6.27 -1.38
C SER A 25 9.09 -6.49 -0.92
N LYS A 26 8.50 -5.64 -0.05
CA LYS A 26 7.05 -5.61 0.17
C LYS A 26 6.61 -4.19 0.49
N ALA A 27 5.68 -3.65 -0.29
CA ALA A 27 5.01 -2.39 0.07
C ALA A 27 4.47 -2.52 1.50
N ARG A 28 4.50 -1.45 2.29
CA ARG A 28 4.05 -1.48 3.68
C ARG A 28 2.59 -1.07 3.74
N CYS A 29 1.80 -1.73 4.57
CA CYS A 29 0.41 -1.38 4.78
C CYS A 29 0.30 0.06 5.28
N VAL A 30 -0.51 0.87 4.60
CA VAL A 30 -0.73 2.29 4.95
C VAL A 30 -1.30 2.51 6.37
N LYS A 31 -1.90 1.48 6.99
CA LYS A 31 -2.47 1.56 8.34
C LYS A 31 -1.54 1.05 9.44
N CYS A 32 -0.91 -0.10 9.26
CA CYS A 32 -0.21 -0.80 10.34
C CYS A 32 1.29 -1.05 10.08
N GLY A 33 1.82 -0.64 8.93
CA GLY A 33 3.24 -0.83 8.59
C GLY A 33 3.68 -2.28 8.38
N GLN A 34 2.76 -3.25 8.47
CA GLN A 34 3.01 -4.64 8.12
C GLN A 34 3.26 -4.77 6.62
N ILE A 35 3.75 -5.94 6.21
CA ILE A 35 3.83 -6.31 4.81
C ILE A 35 2.45 -6.19 4.16
N ALA A 36 2.34 -5.42 3.08
CA ALA A 36 1.15 -5.38 2.24
C ALA A 36 1.14 -6.57 1.30
N GLU A 37 -0.02 -7.20 1.22
CA GLU A 37 -0.30 -8.36 0.38
C GLU A 37 -1.28 -8.00 -0.74
N GLN A 38 -2.00 -6.90 -0.56
CA GLN A 38 -3.09 -6.44 -1.41
C GLN A 38 -2.95 -4.93 -1.69
N LEU A 39 -3.70 -4.46 -2.67
CA LEU A 39 -3.78 -3.05 -3.07
C LEU A 39 -5.23 -2.57 -2.98
N CYS A 40 -5.42 -1.28 -2.77
CA CYS A 40 -6.75 -0.69 -2.70
C CYS A 40 -7.32 -0.41 -4.11
N ASP A 41 -8.43 -1.08 -4.45
CA ASP A 41 -9.13 -0.99 -5.74
C ASP A 41 -10.16 0.15 -5.83
N TRP A 42 -10.18 1.05 -4.84
CA TRP A 42 -11.09 2.19 -4.87
C TRP A 42 -10.83 3.05 -6.11
N LYS A 43 -11.88 3.27 -6.91
CA LYS A 43 -11.79 4.08 -8.13
C LYS A 43 -11.64 5.55 -7.78
N VAL A 44 -10.52 6.14 -8.17
CA VAL A 44 -10.23 7.57 -7.98
C VAL A 44 -10.10 8.22 -9.36
N PRO A 45 -11.16 8.87 -9.87
CA PRO A 45 -11.10 9.58 -11.14
C PRO A 45 -10.07 10.71 -11.02
N GLY A 46 -9.06 10.70 -11.90
CA GLY A 46 -7.95 11.66 -11.89
C GLY A 46 -6.59 11.07 -11.45
N CYS A 47 -6.57 9.87 -10.88
CA CYS A 47 -5.31 9.13 -10.69
C CYS A 47 -4.88 8.45 -12.00
N LYS A 48 -3.57 8.43 -12.29
CA LYS A 48 -3.01 7.84 -13.52
C LYS A 48 -3.37 6.35 -13.70
N SER A 49 -3.48 5.62 -12.60
CA SER A 49 -3.89 4.21 -12.58
C SER A 49 -5.41 4.02 -12.54
N GLY A 50 -6.19 5.07 -12.24
CA GLY A 50 -7.64 5.01 -12.05
C GLY A 50 -8.07 4.40 -10.71
N THR A 51 -7.15 3.84 -9.95
CA THR A 51 -7.35 3.23 -8.63
C THR A 51 -6.47 3.89 -7.57
N CYS A 52 -6.84 3.72 -6.30
CA CYS A 52 -6.07 4.24 -5.18
C CYS A 52 -4.68 3.59 -5.07
N ASP A 53 -4.55 2.30 -5.40
CA ASP A 53 -3.33 1.47 -5.33
C ASP A 53 -2.58 1.56 -3.99
N ALA A 54 -3.29 1.93 -2.91
CA ALA A 54 -2.68 2.02 -1.60
C ALA A 54 -2.34 0.61 -1.09
N PRO A 55 -1.09 0.36 -0.66
CA PRO A 55 -0.69 -0.94 -0.15
C PRO A 55 -1.39 -1.24 1.18
N ILE A 56 -2.03 -2.40 1.25
CA ILE A 56 -2.78 -2.88 2.42
C ILE A 56 -2.47 -4.34 2.73
N CYS A 57 -2.52 -4.69 4.00
CA CYS A 57 -2.40 -6.09 4.43
C CYS A 57 -3.79 -6.73 4.56
N SER A 58 -3.84 -8.06 4.51
CA SER A 58 -5.08 -8.84 4.63
C SER A 58 -5.86 -8.59 5.94
N LYS A 59 -5.22 -8.03 6.97
CA LYS A 59 -5.88 -7.64 8.23
C LYS A 59 -6.52 -6.25 8.20
N CYS A 60 -6.02 -5.35 7.35
CA CYS A 60 -6.46 -3.96 7.27
C CYS A 60 -7.25 -3.67 6.00
N THR A 61 -7.41 -4.67 5.12
CA THR A 61 -8.31 -4.62 3.97
C THR A 61 -9.77 -4.74 4.42
N THR A 62 -10.67 -4.17 3.63
CA THR A 62 -12.10 -4.44 3.70
C THR A 62 -12.54 -4.83 2.31
N SER A 63 -13.06 -6.05 2.15
CA SER A 63 -13.46 -6.56 0.85
C SER A 63 -14.99 -6.53 0.73
N PRO A 64 -15.58 -5.43 0.21
CA PRO A 64 -17.04 -5.31 0.10
C PRO A 64 -17.67 -6.21 -0.96
N ALA A 65 -16.86 -6.75 -1.86
CA ALA A 65 -17.25 -7.67 -2.92
C ALA A 65 -16.10 -8.69 -3.15
N PRO A 66 -16.38 -9.86 -3.75
CA PRO A 66 -15.31 -10.75 -4.21
C PRO A 66 -14.35 -9.98 -5.11
N GLU A 67 -13.05 -10.21 -4.93
CA GLU A 67 -11.97 -9.61 -5.75
C GLU A 67 -11.82 -8.07 -5.66
N LYS A 68 -12.40 -7.42 -4.64
CA LYS A 68 -12.20 -5.98 -4.42
C LYS A 68 -11.72 -5.71 -3.03
N ASP A 69 -10.56 -5.07 -2.91
CA ASP A 69 -9.96 -4.74 -1.63
C ASP A 69 -9.93 -3.23 -1.41
N LEU A 70 -10.45 -2.77 -0.28
CA LEU A 70 -10.48 -1.35 0.08
C LEU A 70 -9.59 -1.07 1.28
N CYS A 71 -8.86 0.05 1.20
CA CYS A 71 -8.17 0.58 2.36
C CYS A 71 -9.16 1.16 3.38
N PRO A 72 -8.78 1.29 4.66
CA PRO A 72 -9.66 1.76 5.73
C PRO A 72 -10.35 3.09 5.43
N LYS A 73 -9.65 4.01 4.75
CA LYS A 73 -10.19 5.30 4.32
C LYS A 73 -11.33 5.12 3.31
N HIS A 74 -11.12 4.24 2.32
CA HIS A 74 -12.12 3.99 1.27
C HIS A 74 -13.21 3.02 1.70
N ALA A 75 -12.96 2.19 2.71
CA ALA A 75 -14.00 1.39 3.37
C ALA A 75 -15.07 2.28 4.02
N GLN A 76 -14.67 3.41 4.63
CA GLN A 76 -15.62 4.40 5.17
C GLN A 76 -16.39 5.08 4.04
N ALA A 77 -15.71 5.55 2.99
CA ALA A 77 -16.35 6.15 1.82
C ALA A 77 -17.35 5.19 1.14
N TRP A 78 -17.04 3.89 1.13
CA TRP A 78 -17.95 2.86 0.65
C TRP A 78 -19.21 2.74 1.51
N ALA A 79 -19.06 2.75 2.84
CA ALA A 79 -20.18 2.67 3.76
C ALA A 79 -21.12 3.87 3.59
N GLU A 80 -20.57 5.08 3.45
CA GLU A 80 -21.35 6.30 3.18
C GLU A 80 -22.07 6.25 1.83
N TRP A 81 -21.36 5.81 0.77
CA TRP A 81 -21.96 5.64 -0.55
C TRP A 81 -23.09 4.61 -0.55
N LYS A 82 -22.91 3.51 0.19
CA LYS A 82 -23.92 2.45 0.32
C LYS A 82 -25.14 2.99 1.04
N ALA A 83 -24.95 3.67 2.18
CA ALA A 83 -26.02 4.28 2.96
C ALA A 83 -26.87 5.25 2.13
N ARG A 84 -26.23 6.07 1.29
CA ARG A 84 -26.92 7.03 0.40
C ARG A 84 -27.74 6.35 -0.72
N ARG A 85 -27.39 5.13 -1.12
CA ARG A 85 -28.11 4.38 -2.18
C ARG A 85 -29.18 3.45 -1.65
N SER A 86 -29.12 3.10 -0.37
CA SER A 86 -30.15 2.34 0.33
C SER A 86 -31.28 3.22 0.90
N ALA A 87 -31.18 4.54 0.77
CA ALA A 87 -32.23 5.52 1.07
C ALA A 87 -32.95 5.91 -0.23
#